data_AF-A0A4Y9N302-F1
#
_entry.id   AF-A0A4Y9N302-F1
#
_cell.length_a   1.000
_cell.length_b   1.000
_cell.length_c   1.000
_cell.angle_alpha   90.00
_cell.angle_beta   90.00
_cell.angle_gamma   90.00
#
_symmetry.space_group_name_H-M   'P 1'
#
loop_
_entity.id
_entity.type
_entity.pdbx_description
1 polymer ?
#
loop_
_entity_poly.entity_id
_entity_poly.type
_entity_poly.pdbx_seq_one_letter_code
_entity_poly.pdbx_strand_id
1 'polypeptide(L)'
;MEFASVVRRRHMVRDYDPDRPVPPQVRDRLLEHAVRAPSAGFSQGWAFLVLESAEERDLFWSVTTDDGAPDGWLTRMRRAPLLVVPLSNKSAYLDRYAEPDKGWTDRDESRWPVPYWDVDAGMASLLMLLTAVDEGLGACFFGVPGERVAGFREAFGVPPEYRPVGCVSVGYPG
;
A
#
# COMPACT_ATOMS: atom_id res chain seq x y z
N MET A 1 14.29 8.34 15.06
CA MET A 1 15.56 8.59 14.34
C MET A 1 15.51 10.00 13.74
N GLU A 2 16.64 10.66 13.49
CA GLU A 2 16.61 11.92 12.73
C GLU A 2 16.19 11.68 11.27
N PHE A 3 15.37 12.56 10.70
CA PHE A 3 14.77 12.38 9.36
C PHE A 3 15.82 12.12 8.26
N ALA A 4 16.93 12.86 8.26
CA ALA A 4 18.00 12.67 7.27
C ALA A 4 18.60 11.25 7.32
N SER A 5 18.62 10.62 8.50
CA SER A 5 19.09 9.25 8.66
C SER A 5 18.07 8.24 8.13
N VAL A 6 16.77 8.49 8.33
CA VAL A 6 15.69 7.67 7.76
C VAL A 6 15.79 7.65 6.23
N VAL A 7 15.89 8.83 5.61
CA VAL A 7 15.99 8.96 4.15
C VAL A 7 17.21 8.23 3.59
N ARG A 8 18.37 8.35 4.25
CA ARG A 8 19.62 7.67 3.82
C ARG A 8 19.55 6.15 3.98
N ARG A 9 18.92 5.67 5.05
CA ARG A 9 18.83 4.23 5.35
C ARG A 9 17.75 3.53 4.54
N ARG A 10 16.73 4.25 4.07
CA ARG A 10 15.64 3.66 3.30
C ARG A 10 16.21 2.92 2.08
N HIS A 11 15.95 1.63 2.01
CA HIS A 11 16.18 0.72 0.88
C HIS A 11 15.07 -0.34 0.85
N MET A 12 14.88 -1.00 -0.29
CA MET A 12 13.85 -2.05 -0.39
C MET A 12 14.42 -3.35 0.16
N VAL A 13 13.94 -3.77 1.34
CA VAL A 13 14.29 -5.03 1.99
C VAL A 13 13.38 -6.11 1.45
N ARG A 14 13.93 -7.24 0.99
CA ARG A 14 13.18 -8.28 0.27
C ARG A 14 13.34 -9.66 0.88
N ASP A 15 13.79 -9.70 2.13
CA ASP A 15 13.94 -10.91 2.94
C ASP A 15 13.73 -10.53 4.40
N TYR A 16 13.09 -11.43 5.14
CA TYR A 16 12.55 -11.14 6.47
C TYR A 16 12.74 -12.31 7.42
N ASP A 17 12.77 -12.02 8.71
CA ASP A 17 12.60 -13.02 9.77
C ASP A 17 11.09 -13.34 9.91
N PRO A 18 10.63 -14.55 9.52
CA PRO A 18 9.22 -14.91 9.54
C PRO A 18 8.71 -15.22 10.96
N ASP A 19 9.61 -15.50 11.91
CA ASP A 19 9.27 -15.89 13.28
C ASP A 19 9.13 -14.67 14.19
N ARG A 20 9.50 -13.48 13.70
CA ARG A 20 9.44 -12.22 14.45
C ARG A 20 8.33 -11.31 13.93
N PRO A 21 7.17 -11.23 14.62
CA PRO A 21 6.06 -10.41 14.17
C PRO A 21 6.35 -8.91 14.29
N VAL A 22 5.70 -8.11 13.45
CA VAL A 22 5.64 -6.65 13.62
C VAL A 22 4.70 -6.35 14.79
N PRO A 23 5.12 -5.60 15.82
CA PRO A 23 4.24 -5.26 16.93
C PRO A 23 3.03 -4.45 16.45
N PRO A 24 1.80 -4.68 16.97
CA PRO A 24 0.60 -3.97 16.54
C PRO A 24 0.73 -2.45 16.61
N GLN A 25 1.42 -1.92 17.61
CA GLN A 25 1.65 -0.48 17.76
C GLN A 25 2.52 0.11 16.65
N VAL A 26 3.42 -0.69 16.07
CA VAL A 26 4.24 -0.27 14.92
C VAL A 26 3.40 -0.26 13.65
N ARG A 27 2.55 -1.29 13.45
CA ARG A 27 1.54 -1.31 12.38
C ARG A 27 0.62 -0.09 12.47
N ASP A 28 0.11 0.22 13.65
CA ASP A 28 -0.78 1.36 13.84
C ASP A 28 -0.07 2.68 13.49
N ARG A 29 1.20 2.85 13.91
CA ARG A 29 2.03 4.01 13.51
C ARG A 29 2.26 4.10 12.01
N LEU A 30 2.47 2.96 11.33
CA LEU A 30 2.57 2.93 9.85
C LEU A 30 1.32 3.55 9.21
N LEU A 31 0.14 3.15 9.67
CA LEU A 31 -1.14 3.64 9.14
C LEU A 31 -1.41 5.09 9.54
N GLU A 32 -1.12 5.47 10.80
CA GLU A 32 -1.24 6.84 11.30
C GLU A 32 -0.38 7.82 10.50
N HIS A 33 0.84 7.43 10.12
CA HIS A 33 1.68 8.24 9.25
C HIS A 33 1.21 8.20 7.80
N ALA A 34 0.72 7.06 7.29
CA ALA A 34 0.18 6.94 5.93
C ALA A 34 -0.95 7.95 5.67
N VAL A 35 -1.88 8.12 6.63
CA VAL A 35 -3.00 9.07 6.50
C VAL A 35 -2.58 10.55 6.60
N ARG A 36 -1.31 10.83 6.92
CA ARG A 36 -0.74 12.19 6.87
C ARG A 36 -0.19 12.57 5.50
N ALA A 37 -0.25 11.65 4.52
CA ALA A 37 0.08 11.98 3.14
C ALA A 37 -0.78 13.15 2.64
N PRO A 38 -0.23 14.02 1.77
CA PRO A 38 -1.06 15.02 1.12
C PRO A 38 -2.14 14.34 0.27
N SER A 39 -3.32 14.96 0.19
CA SER A 39 -4.32 14.60 -0.81
C SER A 39 -4.80 15.82 -1.58
N ALA A 40 -4.93 15.68 -2.90
CA ALA A 40 -5.51 16.71 -3.74
C ALA A 40 -6.93 17.05 -3.23
N GLY A 41 -7.19 18.34 -2.97
CA GLY A 41 -8.49 18.80 -2.46
C GLY A 41 -8.87 18.27 -1.07
N PHE A 42 -7.92 17.69 -0.32
CA PHE A 42 -8.18 16.98 0.93
C PHE A 42 -9.13 15.78 0.76
N SER A 43 -9.08 15.13 -0.41
CA SER A 43 -10.02 14.04 -0.77
C SER A 43 -9.82 12.77 0.05
N GLN A 44 -8.61 12.55 0.58
CA GLN A 44 -8.26 11.37 1.40
C GLN A 44 -8.74 10.03 0.78
N GLY A 45 -8.69 9.92 -0.55
CA GLY A 45 -9.21 8.79 -1.30
C GLY A 45 -8.28 7.59 -1.27
N TRP A 46 -7.94 7.11 -0.08
CA TRP A 46 -7.15 5.91 0.16
C TRP A 46 -7.82 4.99 1.18
N ALA A 47 -7.57 3.70 1.04
CA ALA A 47 -7.82 2.70 2.07
C ALA A 47 -6.60 1.78 2.19
N PHE A 48 -6.47 1.08 3.30
CA PHE A 48 -5.34 0.18 3.56
C PHE A 48 -5.89 -1.19 3.96
N LEU A 49 -5.67 -2.19 3.11
CA LEU A 49 -5.93 -3.58 3.48
C LEU A 49 -4.70 -4.13 4.19
N VAL A 50 -4.86 -4.50 5.45
CA VAL A 50 -3.80 -5.01 6.33
C VAL A 50 -3.92 -6.52 6.42
N LEU A 51 -2.83 -7.24 6.17
CA LEU A 51 -2.76 -8.69 6.22
C LEU A 51 -1.66 -9.10 7.21
N GLU A 52 -2.06 -9.70 8.33
CA GLU A 52 -1.18 -10.08 9.45
C GLU A 52 -1.14 -11.59 9.64
N SER A 53 -2.29 -12.25 9.47
CA SER A 53 -2.37 -13.70 9.65
C SER A 53 -1.61 -14.44 8.54
N ALA A 54 -1.19 -15.68 8.82
CA ALA A 54 -0.59 -16.53 7.81
C ALA A 54 -1.61 -16.82 6.69
N GLU A 55 -2.87 -17.09 7.05
CA GLU A 55 -3.94 -17.36 6.09
C GLU A 55 -4.21 -16.18 5.15
N GLU A 56 -4.23 -14.95 5.68
CA GLU A 56 -4.42 -13.72 4.89
C GLU A 56 -3.28 -13.50 3.89
N ARG A 57 -2.04 -13.69 4.35
CA ARG A 57 -0.85 -13.54 3.50
C ARG A 57 -0.79 -14.65 2.45
N ASP A 58 -1.10 -15.89 2.81
CA ASP A 58 -1.14 -17.02 1.88
C ASP A 58 -2.21 -16.83 0.82
N LEU A 59 -3.39 -16.32 1.19
CA LEU A 59 -4.43 -15.94 0.24
C LEU A 59 -3.96 -14.83 -0.70
N PHE A 60 -3.28 -13.81 -0.18
CA PHE A 60 -2.74 -12.74 -1.03
C PHE A 60 -1.77 -13.30 -2.07
N TRP A 61 -0.82 -14.14 -1.66
CA TRP A 61 0.14 -14.71 -2.59
C TRP A 61 -0.51 -15.68 -3.58
N SER A 62 -1.51 -16.46 -3.18
CA SER A 62 -2.18 -17.40 -4.09
C SER A 62 -2.96 -16.70 -5.21
N VAL A 63 -3.53 -15.52 -4.95
CA VAL A 63 -4.31 -14.79 -5.97
C VAL A 63 -3.49 -13.75 -6.76
N THR A 64 -2.29 -13.40 -6.28
CA THR A 64 -1.45 -12.37 -6.91
C THR A 64 -0.19 -12.90 -7.58
N THR A 65 0.08 -14.21 -7.50
CA THR A 65 1.24 -14.86 -8.13
C THR A 65 0.80 -16.00 -9.06
N ASP A 66 1.71 -16.45 -9.92
CA ASP A 66 1.45 -17.59 -10.80
C ASP A 66 1.45 -18.92 -10.02
N ASP A 67 0.76 -19.92 -10.56
CA ASP A 67 0.61 -21.27 -9.97
C ASP A 67 1.91 -22.10 -10.02
N GLY A 68 3.00 -21.52 -10.53
CA GLY A 68 4.31 -22.16 -10.61
C GLY A 68 5.05 -22.22 -9.27
N ALA A 69 6.14 -22.98 -9.23
CA ALA A 69 7.04 -22.95 -8.08
C ALA A 69 7.57 -21.52 -7.84
N PRO A 70 7.58 -21.03 -6.59
CA PRO A 70 8.02 -19.68 -6.31
C PRO A 70 9.49 -19.51 -6.68
N ASP A 71 9.81 -18.44 -7.39
CA ASP A 71 11.20 -18.08 -7.62
C ASP A 71 11.90 -17.64 -6.32
N GLY A 72 13.20 -17.37 -6.40
CA GLY A 72 13.97 -16.94 -5.23
C GLY A 72 13.56 -15.56 -4.69
N TRP A 73 12.87 -14.74 -5.46
CA TRP A 73 12.33 -13.46 -4.99
C TRP A 73 11.07 -13.70 -4.17
N LEU A 74 10.11 -14.42 -4.74
CA LEU A 74 8.83 -14.72 -4.11
C LEU A 74 9.01 -15.54 -2.83
N THR A 75 9.93 -16.50 -2.84
CA THR A 75 10.27 -17.30 -1.65
C THR A 75 10.68 -16.42 -0.46
N ARG A 76 11.45 -15.35 -0.71
CA ARG A 76 11.89 -14.42 0.35
C ARG A 76 10.82 -13.41 0.72
N MET A 77 10.07 -12.91 -0.25
CA MET A 77 8.98 -11.95 0.00
C MET A 77 7.84 -12.57 0.82
N ARG A 78 7.53 -13.86 0.63
CA ARG A 78 6.53 -14.60 1.42
C ARG A 78 6.86 -14.66 2.92
N ARG A 79 8.12 -14.44 3.31
CA ARG A 79 8.55 -14.41 4.71
C ARG A 79 8.13 -13.15 5.46
N ALA A 80 7.67 -12.10 4.76
CA ALA A 80 7.23 -10.86 5.40
C ALA A 80 6.05 -11.11 6.36
N PRO A 81 6.17 -10.80 7.66
CA PRO A 81 5.11 -11.05 8.64
C PRO A 81 3.92 -10.07 8.53
N LEU A 82 4.08 -8.95 7.82
CA LEU A 82 3.02 -7.96 7.59
C LEU A 82 3.01 -7.56 6.12
N LEU A 83 1.82 -7.57 5.50
CA LEU A 83 1.57 -6.94 4.22
C LEU A 83 0.51 -5.84 4.39
N VAL A 84 0.74 -4.67 3.82
CA VAL A 84 -0.26 -3.60 3.73
C VAL A 84 -0.44 -3.26 2.26
N VAL A 85 -1.66 -3.40 1.75
CA VAL A 85 -2.02 -3.06 0.37
C VAL A 85 -2.70 -1.69 0.35
N PRO A 86 -2.02 -0.64 -0.13
CA PRO A 86 -2.62 0.68 -0.29
C PRO A 86 -3.56 0.66 -1.50
N LEU A 87 -4.79 1.08 -1.27
CA LEU A 87 -5.86 1.14 -2.25
C LEU A 87 -6.15 2.61 -2.57
N SER A 88 -6.13 3.02 -3.84
CA SER A 88 -6.60 4.33 -4.29
C SER A 88 -8.10 4.29 -4.59
N ASN A 89 -8.82 5.36 -4.25
CA ASN A 89 -10.24 5.54 -4.57
C ASN A 89 -10.41 6.77 -5.46
N LYS A 90 -10.58 6.55 -6.77
CA LYS A 90 -10.80 7.61 -7.75
C LYS A 90 -12.08 8.41 -7.45
N SER A 91 -13.15 7.73 -7.06
CA SER A 91 -14.46 8.36 -6.84
C SER A 91 -14.38 9.46 -5.78
N ALA A 92 -13.59 9.28 -4.71
CA ALA A 92 -13.40 10.29 -3.68
C ALA A 92 -12.88 11.63 -4.24
N TYR A 93 -12.01 11.59 -5.26
CA TYR A 93 -11.47 12.79 -5.90
C TYR A 93 -12.48 13.41 -6.85
N LEU A 94 -13.18 12.59 -7.63
CA LEU A 94 -14.21 13.07 -8.54
C LEU A 94 -15.37 13.71 -7.77
N ASP A 95 -15.77 13.13 -6.64
CA ASP A 95 -16.78 13.66 -5.72
C ASP A 95 -16.31 15.01 -5.17
N ARG A 96 -15.11 15.02 -4.56
CA ARG A 96 -14.56 16.23 -3.94
C ARG A 96 -14.42 17.38 -4.93
N TYR A 97 -14.06 17.09 -6.18
CA TYR A 97 -13.87 18.13 -7.20
C TYR A 97 -15.13 18.48 -7.98
N ALA A 98 -16.23 17.75 -7.77
CA ALA A 98 -17.54 18.13 -8.25
C ALA A 98 -18.30 19.04 -7.28
N GLU A 99 -17.74 19.34 -6.10
CA GLU A 99 -18.32 20.26 -5.14
C GLU A 99 -18.37 21.71 -5.68
N PRO A 100 -19.36 22.52 -5.27
CA PRO A 100 -19.57 23.87 -5.79
C PRO A 100 -18.37 24.83 -5.65
N ASP A 101 -17.46 24.58 -4.70
CA ASP A 101 -16.27 25.41 -4.47
C ASP A 101 -15.19 25.28 -5.55
N LYS A 102 -15.34 24.33 -6.49
CA LYS A 102 -14.30 23.98 -7.48
C LYS A 102 -14.56 24.50 -8.88
N GLY A 103 -15.75 25.03 -9.14
CA GLY A 103 -16.10 25.69 -10.40
C GLY A 103 -16.63 24.76 -11.51
N TRP A 104 -16.63 23.45 -11.31
CA TRP A 104 -17.26 22.46 -12.19
C TRP A 104 -17.79 21.27 -11.39
N THR A 105 -18.85 20.61 -11.87
CA THR A 105 -19.58 19.58 -11.10
C THR A 105 -19.77 18.26 -11.87
N ASP A 106 -19.13 18.10 -13.02
CA ASP A 106 -19.41 17.03 -14.00
C ASP A 106 -18.66 15.71 -13.75
N ARG A 107 -17.81 15.65 -12.72
CA ARG A 107 -16.96 14.49 -12.40
C ARG A 107 -16.11 14.00 -13.59
N ASP A 108 -15.84 14.85 -14.57
CA ASP A 108 -15.16 14.44 -15.80
C ASP A 108 -13.70 14.07 -15.51
N GLU A 109 -13.36 12.80 -15.76
CA GLU A 109 -12.02 12.26 -15.58
C GLU A 109 -10.99 12.91 -16.51
N SER A 110 -11.42 13.49 -17.64
CA SER A 110 -10.52 14.19 -18.58
C SER A 110 -9.85 15.42 -17.95
N ARG A 111 -10.41 15.94 -16.85
CA ARG A 111 -9.84 17.04 -16.06
C ARG A 111 -8.63 16.62 -15.22
N TRP A 112 -8.33 15.32 -15.15
CA TRP A 112 -7.23 14.74 -14.37
C TRP A 112 -6.18 14.12 -15.29
N PRO A 113 -5.32 14.92 -15.95
CA PRO A 113 -4.22 14.39 -16.76
C PRO A 113 -3.22 13.60 -15.93
N VAL A 114 -3.17 13.86 -14.61
CA VAL A 114 -2.45 13.07 -13.62
C VAL A 114 -3.47 12.44 -12.67
N PRO A 115 -3.51 11.11 -12.53
CA PRO A 115 -4.42 10.42 -11.62
C PRO A 115 -3.96 10.58 -10.17
N TYR A 116 -4.27 11.72 -9.54
CA TYR A 116 -3.78 12.03 -8.19
C TYR A 116 -4.24 11.03 -7.13
N TRP A 117 -5.33 10.28 -7.35
CA TRP A 117 -5.71 9.17 -6.47
C TRP A 117 -4.61 8.11 -6.33
N ASP A 118 -3.87 7.82 -7.40
CA ASP A 118 -2.75 6.87 -7.36
C ASP A 118 -1.47 7.54 -6.81
N VAL A 119 -1.25 8.81 -7.14
CA VAL A 119 -0.10 9.60 -6.65
C VAL A 119 -0.12 9.74 -5.14
N ASP A 120 -1.27 10.12 -4.59
CA ASP A 120 -1.46 10.38 -3.17
C ASP A 120 -1.36 9.08 -2.35
N ALA A 121 -1.93 7.98 -2.86
CA ALA A 121 -1.72 6.65 -2.29
C ALA A 121 -0.25 6.17 -2.38
N GLY A 122 0.47 6.55 -3.43
CA GLY A 122 1.91 6.35 -3.54
C GLY A 122 2.71 7.13 -2.48
N MET A 123 2.31 8.37 -2.18
CA MET A 123 2.90 9.16 -1.09
C MET A 123 2.60 8.55 0.28
N ALA A 124 1.37 8.07 0.51
CA ALA A 124 1.02 7.30 1.72
C ALA A 124 1.89 6.05 1.86
N SER A 125 2.14 5.35 0.75
CA SER A 125 3.07 4.20 0.71
C SER A 125 4.50 4.61 1.08
N LEU A 126 4.98 5.75 0.60
CA LEU A 126 6.30 6.26 0.98
C LEU A 126 6.39 6.59 2.48
N LEU A 127 5.34 7.17 3.07
CA LEU A 127 5.31 7.43 4.51
C LEU A 127 5.36 6.14 5.33
N MET A 128 4.70 5.08 4.88
CA MET A 128 4.87 3.74 5.48
C MET A 128 6.31 3.24 5.39
N LEU A 129 6.95 3.34 4.22
CA LEU A 129 8.34 2.93 4.04
C LEU A 129 9.31 3.70 4.94
N LEU A 130 9.12 5.00 5.10
CA LEU A 130 9.95 5.83 5.97
C LEU A 130 9.71 5.51 7.45
N THR A 131 8.45 5.26 7.83
CA THR A 131 8.08 4.87 9.19
C THR A 131 8.68 3.53 9.56
N ALA A 132 8.65 2.53 8.67
CA ALA A 132 9.30 1.25 8.89
C ALA A 132 10.79 1.42 9.21
N VAL A 133 11.49 2.28 8.47
CA VAL A 133 12.92 2.57 8.72
C VAL A 133 13.14 3.26 10.06
N ASP A 134 12.28 4.21 10.44
CA ASP A 134 12.35 4.89 11.74
C ASP A 134 12.18 3.91 12.92
N GLU A 135 11.31 2.91 12.73
CA GLU A 135 11.02 1.81 13.65
C GLU A 135 12.07 0.68 13.63
N GLY A 136 13.11 0.81 12.81
CA GLY A 136 14.17 -0.19 12.69
C GLY A 136 13.75 -1.46 11.93
N LEU A 137 12.70 -1.39 11.12
CA LEU A 137 12.19 -2.46 10.26
C LEU A 137 12.69 -2.32 8.83
N GLY A 138 12.66 -3.44 8.10
CA GLY A 138 12.75 -3.48 6.66
C GLY A 138 11.37 -3.39 6.01
N ALA A 139 11.31 -2.80 4.81
CA ALA A 139 10.10 -2.82 4.00
C ALA A 139 10.41 -2.81 2.50
N CYS A 140 9.47 -3.32 1.70
CA CYS A 140 9.51 -3.23 0.25
C CYS A 140 8.13 -2.98 -0.34
N PHE A 141 8.08 -2.02 -1.27
CA PHE A 141 6.92 -1.76 -2.12
C PHE A 141 7.05 -2.53 -3.45
N PHE A 142 6.00 -3.24 -3.83
CA PHE A 142 5.90 -3.98 -5.09
C PHE A 142 4.48 -3.93 -5.66
N GLY A 143 4.33 -4.15 -6.96
CA GLY A 143 3.03 -4.09 -7.64
C GLY A 143 2.23 -5.38 -7.55
N VAL A 144 0.90 -5.27 -7.63
CA VAL A 144 0.01 -6.40 -7.97
C VAL A 144 -0.11 -6.46 -9.50
N PRO A 145 0.12 -7.61 -10.16
CA PRO A 145 -0.02 -7.71 -11.61
C PRO A 145 -1.42 -7.33 -12.08
N GLY A 146 -1.54 -6.63 -13.21
CA GLY A 146 -2.79 -6.01 -13.65
C GLY A 146 -3.92 -7.03 -13.86
N GLU A 147 -3.58 -8.17 -14.46
CA GLU A 147 -4.46 -9.31 -14.69
C GLU A 147 -4.94 -10.00 -13.40
N ARG A 148 -4.22 -9.82 -12.29
CA ARG A 148 -4.55 -10.40 -10.98
C ARG A 148 -5.43 -9.49 -10.12
N VAL A 149 -5.59 -8.22 -10.49
CA VAL A 149 -6.34 -7.23 -9.69
C VAL A 149 -7.80 -7.65 -9.47
N ALA A 150 -8.46 -8.24 -10.49
CA ALA A 150 -9.84 -8.69 -10.35
C ALA A 150 -10.00 -9.80 -9.31
N GLY A 151 -9.17 -10.85 -9.40
CA GLY A 151 -9.16 -11.96 -8.43
C GLY A 151 -8.76 -11.51 -7.02
N PHE A 152 -7.78 -10.61 -6.91
CA PHE A 152 -7.42 -9.99 -5.63
C PHE A 152 -8.63 -9.26 -5.00
N ARG A 153 -9.35 -8.45 -5.77
CA ARG A 153 -10.52 -7.72 -5.25
C ARG A 153 -11.62 -8.67 -4.77
N GLU A 154 -11.91 -9.71 -5.54
CA GLU A 154 -12.89 -10.73 -5.18
C GLU A 154 -12.50 -11.45 -3.88
N ALA A 155 -11.26 -11.92 -3.78
CA ALA A 155 -10.76 -12.67 -2.62
C ALA A 155 -10.82 -11.87 -1.31
N PHE A 156 -10.59 -10.56 -1.36
CA PHE A 156 -10.57 -9.69 -0.18
C PHE A 156 -11.80 -8.80 -0.04
N GLY A 157 -12.83 -8.97 -0.88
CA GLY A 157 -14.04 -8.15 -0.85
C GLY A 157 -13.79 -6.66 -1.07
N VAL A 158 -12.75 -6.31 -1.85
CA VAL A 158 -12.39 -4.90 -2.13
C VAL A 158 -13.41 -4.30 -3.10
N PRO A 159 -14.08 -3.18 -2.73
CA PRO A 159 -15.07 -2.56 -3.61
C PRO A 159 -14.46 -2.07 -4.94
N PRO A 160 -15.25 -2.02 -6.03
CA PRO A 160 -14.74 -1.72 -7.38
C PRO A 160 -14.11 -0.33 -7.53
N GLU A 161 -14.53 0.64 -6.72
CA GLU A 161 -13.96 1.99 -6.67
C GLU A 161 -12.53 2.03 -6.09
N TYR A 162 -12.11 1.00 -5.36
CA TYR A 162 -10.77 0.89 -4.76
C TYR A 162 -9.84 0.06 -5.63
N ARG A 163 -8.70 0.62 -6.02
CA ARG A 163 -7.68 -0.06 -6.83
C ARG A 163 -6.40 -0.25 -6.03
N PRO A 164 -5.78 -1.45 -6.01
CA PRO A 164 -4.46 -1.60 -5.41
C PRO A 164 -3.41 -0.80 -6.20
N VAL A 165 -2.69 0.06 -5.48
CA VAL A 165 -1.55 0.82 -6.03
C VAL A 165 -0.26 0.00 -5.92
N GLY A 166 -0.20 -0.89 -4.95
CA GLY A 166 0.87 -1.87 -4.73
C GLY A 166 0.67 -2.59 -3.41
N CYS A 167 1.74 -3.17 -2.89
CA CYS A 167 1.79 -3.83 -1.60
C CYS A 167 3.09 -3.43 -0.89
N VAL A 168 2.99 -3.05 0.38
CA VAL A 168 4.10 -2.79 1.28
C VAL A 168 4.27 -4.00 2.18
N SER A 169 5.31 -4.79 1.91
CA SER A 169 5.79 -5.82 2.84
C SER A 169 6.61 -5.18 3.95
N VAL A 170 6.45 -5.63 5.19
CA VAL A 170 7.13 -5.08 6.37
C VAL A 170 7.55 -6.21 7.30
N GLY A 171 8.75 -6.11 7.86
CA GLY A 171 9.26 -7.06 8.85
C GLY A 171 10.67 -6.73 9.31
N TYR A 172 11.22 -7.55 10.19
CA TYR A 172 12.64 -7.48 10.52
C TYR A 172 13.44 -8.13 9.38
N PRO A 173 14.55 -7.53 8.92
CA PRO A 173 15.40 -8.14 7.91
C PRO A 173 15.86 -9.55 8.34
N GLY A 174 15.78 -10.49 7.39
CA GLY A 174 16.19 -11.90 7.58
C GLY A 174 17.69 -12.13 7.48
#